data_AF-F0WLW3-F1
#
_entry.id   AF-F0WLW3-F1
#
_cell.length_a   1.000
_cell.length_b   1.000
_cell.length_c   1.000
_cell.angle_alpha   90.00
_cell.angle_beta   90.00
_cell.angle_gamma   90.00
#
_symmetry.space_group_name_H-M   'P 1'
#
loop_
_entity.id
_entity.type
_entity.pdbx_description
1 polymer ?
#
loop_
_entity_poly.entity_id
_entity_poly.type
_entity_poly.pdbx_seq_one_letter_code
_entity_poly.pdbx_strand_id
1 'polypeptide(L)'
;MSDNALALKATHIKALQQRAKALMKLNQFQLARCDLVKALQINKDEGADDSLRERLQSQMCDLERAKREERKRNLLRMEFDTNMMHKAVGKLYQDKPQTCGNVALLCQKQPIFTTFGVRVVISVGFFILALELLRRGWGELL
;
A
#
# COMPACT_ATOMS: atom_id res chain seq x y z
N MET A 1 8.17 -22.89 -7.73
CA MET A 1 9.15 -23.81 -7.10
C MET A 1 10.39 -23.05 -6.59
N SER A 2 10.21 -21.98 -5.80
CA SER A 2 11.33 -21.17 -5.25
C SER A 2 11.48 -21.31 -3.74
N ASP A 3 10.40 -21.68 -3.04
CA ASP A 3 10.36 -21.66 -1.57
C ASP A 3 11.23 -22.77 -0.97
N ASN A 4 11.27 -23.94 -1.62
CA ASN A 4 12.14 -25.05 -1.22
C ASN A 4 13.63 -24.73 -1.42
N ALA A 5 13.98 -23.88 -2.39
CA ALA A 5 15.37 -23.49 -2.64
C ALA A 5 15.87 -22.47 -1.60
N LEU A 6 14.99 -21.58 -1.15
CA LEU A 6 15.29 -20.63 -0.07
C LEU A 6 15.41 -21.31 1.29
N ALA A 7 14.68 -22.41 1.51
CA ALA A 7 14.78 -23.21 2.72
C ALA A 7 16.13 -23.94 2.87
N LEU A 8 16.78 -24.29 1.75
CA LEU A 8 18.05 -25.01 1.75
C LEU A 8 19.26 -24.07 1.79
N LYS A 9 19.22 -22.94 1.05
CA LYS A 9 20.25 -21.90 1.10
C LYS A 9 19.60 -20.52 0.92
N ALA A 10 19.30 -19.86 2.03
CA ALA A 10 18.79 -18.48 2.06
C ALA A 10 19.74 -17.44 1.43
N THR A 11 20.98 -17.83 1.13
CA THR A 11 22.03 -16.98 0.56
C THR A 11 22.14 -17.04 -0.96
N HIS A 12 21.37 -17.89 -1.65
CA HIS A 12 21.57 -18.03 -3.09
C HIS A 12 20.94 -16.85 -3.87
N ILE A 13 21.79 -15.95 -4.41
CA ILE A 13 21.38 -14.74 -5.14
C ILE A 13 20.39 -15.05 -6.28
N LYS A 14 20.63 -16.11 -7.06
CA LYS A 14 19.73 -16.55 -8.14
C LYS A 14 18.32 -16.92 -7.63
N ALA A 15 18.20 -17.55 -6.46
CA ALA A 15 16.89 -17.89 -5.89
C ALA A 15 16.11 -16.63 -5.50
N LEU A 16 16.79 -15.65 -4.89
CA LEU A 16 16.22 -14.34 -4.57
C LEU A 16 15.76 -13.58 -5.83
N GLN A 17 16.56 -13.60 -6.90
CA GLN A 17 16.17 -12.98 -8.18
C GLN A 17 14.91 -13.62 -8.79
N GLN A 18 14.82 -14.96 -8.78
CA GLN A 18 13.64 -15.65 -9.32
C GLN A 18 12.39 -15.40 -8.47
N ARG A 19 12.54 -15.37 -7.14
CA ARG A 19 11.46 -14.98 -6.24
C ARG A 19 11.03 -13.54 -6.48
N ALA A 20 11.96 -12.60 -6.59
CA ALA A 20 11.65 -11.20 -6.89
C ALA A 20 10.88 -11.05 -8.20
N LYS A 21 11.28 -11.78 -9.25
CA LYS A 21 10.53 -11.82 -10.53
C LYS A 21 9.12 -12.39 -10.38
N ALA A 22 8.94 -13.45 -9.60
CA ALA A 22 7.61 -14.00 -9.32
C ALA A 22 6.74 -13.01 -8.54
N LEU A 23 7.30 -12.36 -7.51
CA LEU A 23 6.63 -11.35 -6.70
C LEU A 23 6.24 -10.12 -7.50
N MET A 24 7.08 -9.70 -8.47
CA MET A 24 6.72 -8.63 -9.42
C MET A 24 5.49 -8.99 -10.25
N LYS A 25 5.39 -10.23 -10.73
CA LYS A 25 4.19 -10.71 -11.46
C LYS A 25 2.95 -10.76 -10.60
N LEU A 26 3.11 -10.98 -9.29
CA LEU A 26 2.04 -10.95 -8.30
C LEU A 26 1.71 -9.54 -7.80
N ASN A 27 2.26 -8.49 -8.41
CA ASN A 27 2.14 -7.08 -7.98
C ASN A 27 2.63 -6.82 -6.54
N GLN A 28 3.42 -7.73 -5.96
CA GLN A 28 4.01 -7.60 -4.62
C GLN A 28 5.37 -6.89 -4.71
N PHE A 29 5.36 -5.65 -5.21
CA PHE A 29 6.58 -4.89 -5.51
C PHE A 29 7.48 -4.63 -4.29
N GLN A 30 6.92 -4.52 -3.08
CA GLN A 30 7.70 -4.26 -1.87
C GLN A 30 8.54 -5.47 -1.48
N LEU A 31 7.94 -6.66 -1.47
CA LEU A 31 8.65 -7.90 -1.17
C LEU A 31 9.72 -8.20 -2.22
N ALA A 32 9.41 -7.97 -3.50
CA ALA A 32 10.38 -8.11 -4.58
C ALA A 32 11.60 -7.18 -4.39
N ARG A 33 11.37 -5.93 -3.97
CA ARG A 33 12.45 -4.99 -3.66
C ARG A 33 13.29 -5.45 -2.48
N CYS A 34 12.67 -5.96 -1.42
CA CYS A 34 13.39 -6.51 -0.27
C CYS A 34 14.31 -7.68 -0.67
N ASP A 35 13.83 -8.58 -1.53
CA ASP A 35 14.62 -9.73 -2.00
C ASP A 35 15.81 -9.29 -2.87
N LEU A 36 15.64 -8.27 -3.74
CA LEU A 36 16.73 -7.69 -4.52
C LEU A 36 17.76 -6.96 -3.65
N VAL A 37 17.33 -6.26 -2.61
CA VAL A 37 18.25 -5.60 -1.66
C VAL A 37 19.07 -6.64 -0.87
N LYS A 38 18.44 -7.74 -0.44
CA LYS A 38 19.16 -8.85 0.18
C LYS A 38 20.19 -9.47 -0.76
N ALA A 39 19.83 -9.67 -2.02
CA ALA A 39 20.75 -10.16 -3.03
C ALA A 39 21.97 -9.23 -3.24
N LEU A 40 21.76 -7.91 -3.18
CA LEU A 40 22.85 -6.93 -3.24
C LEU A 40 23.77 -6.98 -2.01
N GLN A 41 23.22 -7.22 -0.82
CA GLN A 41 24.00 -7.37 0.40
C GLN A 41 24.88 -8.62 0.33
N ILE A 42 24.31 -9.76 -0.05
CA ILE A 42 25.05 -11.02 -0.18
C ILE A 42 26.18 -10.88 -1.23
N ASN A 43 25.91 -10.24 -2.37
CA ASN A 43 26.95 -10.01 -3.38
C ASN A 43 28.11 -9.14 -2.87
N LYS A 44 27.82 -8.19 -1.96
CA LYS A 44 28.86 -7.38 -1.33
C LYS A 44 29.73 -8.21 -0.39
N ASP A 45 29.12 -9.17 0.31
CA ASP A 45 29.79 -10.00 1.32
C ASP A 45 30.58 -11.18 0.70
N GLU A 46 30.12 -11.78 -0.40
CA GLU A 46 30.76 -12.93 -1.07
C GLU A 46 31.94 -12.55 -1.99
N GLY A 47 32.17 -11.25 -2.21
CA GLY A 47 33.16 -10.72 -3.14
C GLY A 47 32.47 -9.99 -4.28
N ALA A 48 32.58 -8.66 -4.28
CA ALA A 48 31.81 -7.76 -5.13
C ALA A 48 31.94 -8.08 -6.64
N ASP A 49 31.04 -8.92 -7.15
CA ASP A 49 30.85 -9.09 -8.60
C ASP A 49 30.06 -7.89 -9.12
N ASP A 50 30.77 -6.95 -9.72
CA ASP A 50 30.18 -5.73 -10.28
C ASP A 50 29.17 -6.06 -11.40
N SER A 51 29.38 -7.13 -12.16
CA SER A 51 28.43 -7.55 -13.21
C SER A 51 27.09 -7.98 -12.60
N LEU A 52 27.12 -8.74 -11.51
CA LEU A 52 25.91 -9.16 -10.81
C LEU A 52 25.21 -7.99 -10.14
N ARG A 53 25.98 -7.04 -9.59
CA ARG A 53 25.46 -5.81 -9.00
C ARG A 53 24.71 -4.96 -10.02
N GLU A 54 25.28 -4.72 -11.19
CA GLU A 54 24.62 -3.97 -12.27
C GLU A 54 23.31 -4.63 -12.71
N ARG A 55 23.31 -5.96 -12.87
CA ARG A 55 22.09 -6.71 -13.21
C ARG A 55 21.00 -6.56 -12.15
N LEU A 56 21.36 -6.62 -10.86
CA LEU A 56 20.42 -6.44 -9.75
C LEU A 56 19.87 -5.00 -9.71
N GLN A 57 20.72 -4.00 -9.96
CA GLN A 57 20.29 -2.60 -10.05
C GLN A 57 19.35 -2.35 -11.23
N SER A 58 19.65 -2.93 -12.40
CA SER A 58 18.75 -2.90 -13.55
C SER A 58 17.38 -3.50 -13.21
N GLN A 59 17.35 -4.64 -12.52
CA GLN A 59 16.10 -5.25 -12.07
C GLN A 59 15.31 -4.36 -11.10
N MET A 60 16.00 -3.61 -10.23
CA MET A 60 15.35 -2.63 -9.35
C MET A 60 14.73 -1.47 -10.15
N CYS A 61 15.43 -0.96 -11.16
CA CYS A 61 14.89 0.07 -12.05
C CYS A 61 13.64 -0.42 -12.80
N ASP A 62 13.68 -1.66 -13.30
CA ASP A 62 12.55 -2.29 -13.98
C ASP A 62 11.35 -2.49 -13.03
N LEU A 63 11.61 -2.87 -11.78
CA LEU A 63 10.60 -2.98 -10.74
C LEU A 63 9.90 -1.65 -10.49
N GLU A 64 10.66 -0.55 -10.38
CA GLU A 64 10.07 0.77 -10.19
C GLU A 64 9.26 1.22 -11.41
N ARG A 65 9.72 0.90 -12.62
CA ARG A 65 8.99 1.16 -13.85
C ARG A 65 7.66 0.42 -13.88
N ALA A 66 7.68 -0.90 -13.62
CA ALA A 66 6.48 -1.73 -13.55
C ALA A 66 5.49 -1.23 -12.49
N LYS A 67 5.99 -0.81 -11.31
CA LYS A 67 5.17 -0.23 -10.24
C LYS A 67 4.47 1.06 -10.68
N ARG A 68 5.15 1.93 -11.45
CA ARG A 68 4.57 3.16 -12.00
C ARG A 68 3.50 2.85 -13.04
N GLU A 69 3.75 1.90 -13.93
CA GLU A 69 2.78 1.48 -14.95
C GLU A 69 1.52 0.90 -14.33
N GLU A 70 1.64 0.05 -13.32
CA GLU A 70 0.49 -0.54 -12.65
C GLU A 70 -0.37 0.53 -11.96
N ARG A 71 0.27 1.53 -11.33
CA ARG A 71 -0.45 2.70 -10.78
C ARG A 71 -1.22 3.45 -11.86
N LYS A 72 -0.61 3.67 -13.03
CA LYS A 72 -1.28 4.34 -14.16
C LYS A 72 -2.48 3.54 -14.66
N ARG A 73 -2.35 2.21 -14.80
CA ARG A 73 -3.48 1.35 -15.21
C ARG A 73 -4.63 1.41 -14.21
N ASN A 74 -4.33 1.41 -12.92
CA ASN A 74 -5.35 1.52 -11.89
C ASN A 74 -6.05 2.88 -11.92
N LEU A 75 -5.32 3.98 -12.12
CA LEU A 75 -5.91 5.31 -12.27
C LEU A 75 -6.81 5.39 -13.50
N LEU A 76 -6.35 4.90 -14.66
CA LEU A 76 -7.15 4.87 -15.89
C LEU A 76 -8.41 4.02 -15.73
N ARG A 77 -8.33 2.89 -15.00
CA ARG A 77 -9.49 2.06 -14.68
C ARG A 77 -10.49 2.84 -13.83
N MET A 78 -10.03 3.49 -12.75
CA MET A 78 -10.90 4.30 -11.89
C MET A 78 -11.54 5.47 -12.66
N GLU A 79 -10.79 6.14 -13.52
CA GLU A 79 -11.29 7.20 -14.39
C GLU A 79 -12.33 6.69 -15.39
N PHE A 80 -12.12 5.51 -15.96
CA PHE A 80 -13.13 4.86 -16.81
C PHE A 80 -14.40 4.54 -16.03
N ASP A 81 -14.27 3.91 -14.86
CA ASP A 81 -15.41 3.50 -14.02
C ASP A 81 -16.23 4.72 -13.56
N THR A 82 -15.56 5.80 -13.14
CA THR A 82 -16.22 7.06 -12.77
C THR A 82 -16.92 7.71 -13.96
N ASN A 83 -16.27 7.77 -15.13
CA ASN A 83 -16.91 8.29 -16.35
C ASN A 83 -18.14 7.45 -16.73
N MET A 84 -18.08 6.12 -16.62
CA MET A 84 -19.20 5.24 -16.90
C MET A 84 -20.34 5.43 -15.90
N MET A 85 -20.05 5.53 -14.61
CA MET A 85 -21.03 5.81 -13.56
C MET A 85 -21.75 7.15 -13.77
N HIS A 86 -21.01 8.22 -14.07
CA HIS A 86 -21.62 9.54 -14.24
C HIS A 86 -22.33 9.72 -15.58
N LYS A 87 -21.78 9.21 -16.70
CA LYS A 87 -22.29 9.51 -18.05
C LYS A 87 -23.24 8.46 -18.61
N ALA A 88 -22.98 7.17 -18.36
CA ALA A 88 -23.82 6.08 -18.86
C ALA A 88 -24.91 5.71 -17.86
N VAL A 89 -24.54 5.51 -16.59
CA VAL A 89 -25.50 5.16 -15.53
C VAL A 89 -26.26 6.40 -15.04
N GLY A 90 -25.61 7.56 -14.95
CA GLY A 90 -26.27 8.80 -14.54
C GLY A 90 -27.47 9.19 -15.40
N LYS A 91 -27.46 8.89 -16.71
CA LYS A 91 -28.62 9.10 -17.60
C LYS A 91 -29.83 8.23 -17.20
N LEU A 92 -29.60 6.99 -16.77
CA LEU A 92 -30.67 6.08 -16.30
C LEU A 92 -31.34 6.57 -15.01
N TYR A 93 -30.62 7.32 -14.16
CA TYR A 93 -31.17 7.88 -12.93
C TYR A 93 -31.76 9.29 -13.10
N GLN A 94 -31.48 9.98 -14.21
CA GLN A 94 -32.11 11.26 -14.55
C GLN A 94 -33.54 11.07 -15.08
N ASP A 95 -33.83 9.93 -15.71
CA ASP A 95 -35.13 9.59 -16.29
C ASP A 95 -36.14 8.99 -15.29
N LYS A 96 -36.08 9.31 -14.00
CA LYS A 96 -37.24 9.08 -13.12
C LYS A 96 -38.19 10.26 -13.25
N PRO A 97 -39.27 10.19 -14.07
CA PRO A 97 -40.35 11.15 -13.93
C PRO A 97 -40.88 11.05 -12.50
N GLN A 98 -40.91 12.20 -11.81
CA GLN A 98 -41.59 12.36 -10.53
C GLN A 98 -43.07 12.04 -10.71
N THR A 99 -43.43 10.77 -10.61
CA THR A 99 -44.80 10.31 -10.57
C THR A 99 -44.91 9.30 -9.45
N CYS A 100 -45.21 9.82 -8.26
CA CYS A 100 -46.28 9.31 -7.41
C CYS A 100 -46.51 10.33 -6.30
N GLY A 101 -47.78 10.66 -6.10
CA GLY A 101 -48.26 11.87 -5.45
C GLY A 101 -47.85 12.06 -3.99
N ASN A 102 -47.94 13.33 -3.57
CA ASN A 102 -48.32 13.79 -2.24
C ASN A 102 -48.07 12.80 -1.09
N VAL A 103 -46.82 12.69 -0.66
CA VAL A 103 -46.51 12.46 0.75
C VAL A 103 -45.36 13.38 1.13
N ALA A 104 -45.70 14.61 1.50
CA ALA A 104 -44.87 15.37 2.40
C ALA A 104 -44.95 14.68 3.77
N LEU A 105 -43.90 13.97 4.18
CA LEU A 105 -43.19 14.21 5.44
C LEU A 105 -42.08 13.18 5.65
N LEU A 106 -40.94 13.70 6.15
CA LEU A 106 -39.90 13.01 6.91
C LEU A 106 -38.95 12.09 6.12
N CYS A 107 -38.07 12.73 5.34
CA CYS A 107 -36.66 12.30 5.36
C CYS A 107 -35.82 13.44 5.89
N GLN A 108 -35.88 13.57 7.21
CA GLN A 108 -35.09 14.47 8.03
C GLN A 108 -33.60 14.15 7.81
N LYS A 109 -32.87 15.12 7.25
CA LYS A 109 -31.41 15.18 7.28
C LYS A 109 -30.92 14.85 8.69
N GLN A 110 -30.23 13.73 8.85
CA GLN A 110 -29.36 13.48 9.99
C GLN A 110 -27.90 13.54 9.48
N PRO A 111 -27.15 14.63 9.75
CA PRO A 111 -25.70 14.63 9.54
C PRO A 111 -25.04 13.90 10.72
N ILE A 112 -24.78 12.59 10.58
CA ILE A 112 -24.00 11.81 11.56
C ILE A 112 -22.59 11.60 11.01
N PHE A 113 -21.86 12.69 10.83
CA PHE A 113 -20.41 12.76 10.68
C PHE A 113 -20.12 14.19 11.15
N THR A 114 -19.71 14.46 12.39
CA THR A 114 -18.29 14.46 12.78
C THR A 114 -18.17 14.79 14.29
N THR A 115 -18.43 13.85 15.20
CA THR A 115 -18.15 14.09 16.65
C THR A 115 -17.39 12.95 17.34
N PHE A 116 -17.28 11.77 16.73
CA PHE A 116 -16.53 10.66 17.31
C PHE A 116 -15.00 10.74 17.09
N GLY A 117 -14.55 11.30 15.96
CA GLY A 117 -13.12 11.32 15.62
C GLY A 117 -12.26 12.22 16.51
N VAL A 118 -12.80 13.34 17.00
CA VAL A 118 -12.02 14.32 17.78
C VAL A 118 -11.80 13.83 19.23
N ARG A 119 -12.73 13.07 19.81
CA ARG A 119 -12.59 12.55 21.18
C ARG A 119 -11.55 11.43 21.30
N VAL A 120 -11.38 10.60 20.27
CA VAL A 120 -10.36 9.52 20.29
C VAL A 120 -8.95 10.09 20.18
N VAL A 121 -8.72 11.13 19.37
CA VAL A 121 -7.38 11.74 19.23
C VAL A 121 -6.95 12.44 20.52
N ILE A 122 -7.86 13.09 21.24
CA ILE A 122 -7.56 13.72 22.54
C ILE A 122 -7.22 12.65 23.60
N SER A 123 -7.92 11.51 23.60
CA SER A 123 -7.66 10.40 24.53
C SER A 123 -6.29 9.74 24.33
N VAL A 124 -5.88 9.52 23.07
CA VAL A 124 -4.60 8.85 22.77
C VAL A 124 -3.41 9.81 22.97
N GLY A 125 -3.59 11.10 22.63
CA GLY A 125 -2.55 12.12 22.87
C GLY A 125 -2.26 12.34 24.35
N PHE A 126 -3.29 12.33 25.21
CA PHE A 126 -3.10 12.46 26.67
C PHE A 126 -2.39 11.24 27.26
N PHE A 127 -2.65 10.04 26.75
CA PHE A 127 -1.97 8.82 27.18
C PHE A 127 -0.49 8.80 26.83
N ILE A 128 -0.11 9.27 25.64
CA ILE A 128 1.30 9.36 25.22
C ILE A 128 2.04 10.42 26.05
N LEU A 129 1.41 11.58 26.30
CA LEU A 129 2.03 12.64 27.11
C LEU A 129 2.21 12.21 28.58
N ALA A 130 1.26 11.45 29.14
CA ALA A 130 1.37 10.89 30.49
C ALA A 130 2.48 9.83 30.61
N LEU A 131 2.66 8.99 29.59
CA LEU A 131 3.76 8.01 29.52
C LEU A 131 5.14 8.69 29.43
N GLU A 132 5.25 9.79 28.68
CA GLU A 132 6.51 10.55 28.55
C GLU A 132 6.86 11.29 29.86
N LEU A 133 5.86 11.79 30.59
CA LEU A 133 6.05 12.41 31.91
C LEU A 133 6.43 11.38 32.99
N LEU A 134 5.84 10.18 32.96
CA LEU A 134 6.22 9.10 33.86
C LEU A 134 7.66 8.61 33.59
N ARG A 135 8.07 8.58 32.32
CA ARG A 135 9.45 8.26 31.93
C ARG A 135 10.48 9.29 32.40
N ARG A 136 10.11 10.58 32.47
CA ARG A 136 11.01 11.64 32.96
C ARG A 136 11.07 11.73 34.48
N GLY A 137 10.03 11.30 35.20
CA GLY A 137 9.99 11.34 36.67
C GLY A 137 10.80 10.26 37.40
N TRP A 138 11.25 9.21 36.70
CA TRP A 138 12.02 8.10 37.30
C TRP A 138 13.54 8.22 37.12
N GLY A 139 14.02 9.34 36.55
CA GLY A 139 15.44 9.56 36.26
C GLY A 139 16.26 10.29 37.32
N GLU A 140 15.68 10.67 38.46
CA GLU A 140 16.40 11.38 39.54
C GLU A 140 16.54 10.58 40.86
N LEU A 141 16.36 9.26 40.83
CA LEU A 141 16.47 8.43 42.04
C LEU A 141 17.27 7.13 41.86
N LEU A 142 18.14 7.07 40.86
CA LEU A 142 19.17 6.03 40.68
C LEU A 142 20.39 6.62 39.99
#